data_AF-A0A151K1A4-F1
#
_entry.id   AF-A0A151K1A4-F1
#
_cell.length_a   1.000
_cell.length_b   1.000
_cell.length_c   1.000
_cell.angle_alpha   90.00
_cell.angle_beta   90.00
_cell.angle_gamma   90.00
#
_symmetry.space_group_name_H-M   'P 1'
#
loop_
_entity.id
_entity.type
_entity.pdbx_description
1 polymer ?
#
loop_
_entity_poly.entity_id
_entity_poly.type
_entity_poly.pdbx_seq_one_letter_code
_entity_poly.pdbx_strand_id
1 'polypeptide(L)'
;KVFYFQTYYFDGISWMKRMYFQKKVESVCCGDSFFVVLTEDKKIYTWGRNHHGQLGVSTCRDEFISDLLEVKNKNICITRIACGYTHVLALSTEGNIFVWGGNSCGQLGCNSRNDIHDPQMIMITPKPMKMLDIAAMKNMSCAISEEKLIYVWGSCFDQQIQTPVACEYTTLFDMCNAMSARSPTTVKNFEQNEKSTILNDIANSFNDPVSFVLCISLVSFFLIDFRMLFLTCN
;
A
#
# COMPACT_ATOMS: atom_id res chain seq x y z
N LYS A 1 -18.66 13.66 -0.68
CA LYS A 1 -18.69 12.20 -0.44
C LYS A 1 -18.28 11.94 1.00
N VAL A 2 -18.96 11.02 1.68
CA VAL A 2 -18.64 10.63 3.05
C VAL A 2 -17.75 9.39 3.01
N PHE A 3 -16.70 9.37 3.83
CA PHE A 3 -15.80 8.22 3.93
C PHE A 3 -15.84 7.67 5.35
N TYR A 4 -15.92 6.34 5.45
CA TYR A 4 -15.89 5.62 6.71
C TYR A 4 -14.60 4.81 6.76
N PHE A 5 -13.86 4.97 7.85
CA PHE A 5 -12.60 4.27 8.08
C PHE A 5 -12.74 3.45 9.35
N GLN A 6 -12.36 2.18 9.28
CA GLN A 6 -12.39 1.26 10.42
C GLN A 6 -10.97 0.82 10.72
N THR A 7 -10.60 0.87 12.00
CA THR A 7 -9.40 0.22 12.52
C THR A 7 -9.79 -1.03 13.30
N TYR A 8 -8.98 -2.07 13.16
CA TYR A 8 -9.06 -3.22 14.05
C TYR A 8 -8.19 -2.94 15.28
N TYR A 9 -8.78 -3.09 16.47
CA TYR A 9 -8.08 -3.16 17.76
C TYR A 9 -7.17 -1.98 18.12
N PHE A 10 -7.76 -0.99 18.75
CA PHE A 10 -7.04 -0.11 19.65
C PHE A 10 -8.01 0.12 20.83
N ASP A 11 -7.62 -0.26 22.05
CA ASP A 11 -8.44 -0.24 23.28
C ASP A 11 -9.78 -1.01 23.31
N GLY A 12 -9.89 -2.13 22.56
CA GLY A 12 -11.05 -3.04 22.69
C GLY A 12 -12.38 -2.52 22.11
N ILE A 13 -12.35 -1.41 21.38
CA ILE A 13 -13.51 -0.84 20.68
C ILE A 13 -13.12 -0.60 19.21
N SER A 14 -13.84 -1.19 18.26
CA SER A 14 -13.66 -0.87 16.84
C SER A 14 -14.32 0.49 16.56
N TRP A 15 -13.55 1.48 16.13
CA TRP A 15 -14.11 2.77 15.77
C TRP A 15 -14.32 2.85 14.27
N MET A 16 -15.56 3.14 13.87
CA MET A 16 -15.86 3.61 12.53
C MET A 16 -15.78 5.14 12.56
N LYS A 17 -14.72 5.70 11.96
CA LYS A 17 -14.56 7.16 11.88
C LYS A 17 -15.12 7.68 10.57
N ARG A 18 -16.11 8.55 10.68
CA ARG A 18 -16.64 9.32 9.56
C ARG A 18 -15.76 10.55 9.32
N MET A 19 -15.26 10.71 8.10
CA MET A 19 -14.45 11.86 7.70
C MET A 19 -15.12 12.65 6.58
N TYR A 20 -14.93 13.97 6.63
CA TYR A 20 -15.37 14.92 5.62
C TYR A 20 -14.15 15.59 4.99
N PHE A 21 -14.04 15.49 3.67
CA PHE A 21 -13.03 16.20 2.90
C PHE A 21 -13.69 17.34 2.14
N GLN A 22 -13.11 18.54 2.25
CA GLN A 22 -13.57 19.71 1.49
C GLN A 22 -13.29 19.55 -0.01
N LYS A 23 -12.19 18.87 -0.33
CA LYS A 23 -11.75 18.56 -1.69
C LYS A 23 -12.10 17.13 -2.07
N LYS A 24 -12.22 16.88 -3.37
CA LYS A 24 -12.41 15.51 -3.86
C LYS A 24 -11.22 14.65 -3.49
N VAL A 25 -11.49 13.47 -2.95
CA VAL A 25 -10.48 12.43 -2.71
C VAL A 25 -10.19 11.73 -4.03
N GLU A 26 -8.93 11.69 -4.43
CA GLU A 26 -8.45 10.97 -5.62
C GLU A 26 -8.05 9.54 -5.28
N SER A 27 -7.36 9.35 -4.17
CA SER A 27 -6.88 8.04 -3.74
C SER A 27 -6.79 7.95 -2.22
N VAL A 28 -6.83 6.72 -1.72
CA VAL A 28 -6.72 6.38 -0.30
C VAL A 28 -5.80 5.18 -0.20
N CYS A 29 -4.87 5.18 0.76
CA CYS A 29 -4.18 3.97 1.17
C CYS A 29 -4.23 3.80 2.69
N CYS A 30 -4.10 2.54 3.12
CA CYS A 30 -4.08 2.14 4.52
C CYS A 30 -2.83 1.32 4.78
N GLY A 31 -2.17 1.60 5.90
CA GLY A 31 -1.21 0.68 6.49
C GLY A 31 -1.85 -0.13 7.61
N ASP A 32 -1.05 -0.59 8.57
CA ASP A 32 -1.54 -1.49 9.62
C ASP A 32 -2.56 -0.81 10.56
N SER A 33 -2.32 0.45 10.92
CA SER A 33 -3.21 1.22 11.79
C SER A 33 -3.14 2.73 11.51
N PHE A 34 -2.86 3.10 10.26
CA PHE A 34 -2.81 4.48 9.82
C PHE A 34 -3.37 4.60 8.40
N PHE A 35 -3.79 5.81 8.04
CA PHE A 35 -4.45 6.09 6.78
C PHE A 35 -3.79 7.28 6.11
N VAL A 36 -3.80 7.26 4.78
CA VAL A 36 -3.27 8.31 3.93
C VAL A 36 -4.28 8.56 2.83
N VAL A 37 -4.57 9.83 2.59
CA VAL A 37 -5.54 10.28 1.59
C VAL A 37 -4.87 11.28 0.69
N LEU A 38 -5.00 11.08 -0.62
CA LEU A 38 -4.62 12.03 -1.65
C LEU A 38 -5.87 12.75 -2.16
N THR A 39 -5.80 14.06 -2.20
CA THR A 39 -6.88 14.94 -2.65
C THR A 39 -6.58 15.58 -4.00
N GLU A 40 -7.60 16.09 -4.69
CA GLU A 40 -7.49 16.62 -6.06
C GLU A 40 -6.53 17.83 -6.20
N ASP A 41 -6.32 18.57 -5.12
CA ASP A 41 -5.33 19.65 -5.03
C ASP A 41 -3.91 19.14 -4.74
N LYS A 42 -3.68 17.84 -4.92
CA LYS A 42 -2.39 17.15 -4.80
C LYS A 42 -1.79 17.19 -3.40
N LYS A 43 -2.64 17.41 -2.39
CA LYS A 43 -2.28 17.34 -0.97
C LYS A 43 -2.52 15.96 -0.38
N ILE A 44 -1.68 15.63 0.59
CA ILE A 44 -1.78 14.40 1.38
C ILE A 44 -2.26 14.72 2.78
N TYR A 45 -3.26 13.97 3.23
CA TYR A 45 -3.75 13.98 4.59
C TYR A 45 -3.57 12.62 5.26
N THR A 46 -3.16 12.60 6.52
CA THR A 46 -2.86 11.38 7.27
C THR A 46 -3.45 11.41 8.67
N TRP A 47 -3.76 10.24 9.22
CA TRP A 47 -4.15 10.06 10.62
C TRP A 47 -3.95 8.60 11.05
N GLY A 48 -3.98 8.35 12.35
CA GLY A 48 -3.84 7.05 12.98
C GLY A 48 -2.53 6.89 13.74
N ARG A 49 -2.00 5.67 13.78
CA ARG A 49 -0.79 5.34 14.56
C ARG A 49 0.45 5.99 13.95
N ASN A 50 1.33 6.53 14.80
CA ASN A 50 2.51 7.29 14.36
C ASN A 50 3.82 6.92 15.08
N HIS A 51 3.95 5.68 15.55
CA HIS A 51 5.11 5.21 16.33
C HIS A 51 6.44 5.23 15.55
N HIS A 52 6.39 5.07 14.23
CA HIS A 52 7.55 5.12 13.32
C HIS A 52 7.59 6.41 12.47
N GLY A 53 6.71 7.38 12.73
CA GLY A 53 6.59 8.58 11.88
C GLY A 53 5.86 8.32 10.54
N GLN A 54 5.08 7.25 10.43
CA GLN A 54 4.33 6.89 9.21
C GLN A 54 3.29 7.94 8.77
N LEU A 55 2.96 8.91 9.64
CA LEU A 55 2.09 10.03 9.27
C LEU A 55 2.82 11.16 8.55
N GLY A 56 4.16 11.23 8.59
CA GLY A 56 4.95 12.20 7.80
C GLY A 56 4.85 13.66 8.29
N VAL A 57 4.77 13.87 9.60
CA VAL A 57 4.49 15.18 10.23
C VAL A 57 5.52 15.58 11.30
N SER A 58 6.78 15.20 11.10
CA SER A 58 7.94 15.50 11.98
C SER A 58 7.80 15.10 13.44
N THR A 59 6.79 14.29 13.77
CA THR A 59 6.52 13.80 15.12
C THR A 59 6.43 12.29 15.08
N CYS A 60 6.87 11.64 16.16
CA CYS A 60 6.66 10.22 16.42
C CYS A 60 6.03 10.11 17.81
N ARG A 61 4.78 9.68 17.85
CA ARG A 61 4.03 9.47 19.09
C ARG A 61 3.46 8.06 19.05
N ASP A 62 3.59 7.32 20.14
CA ASP A 62 3.01 5.98 20.28
C ASP A 62 1.55 6.06 20.72
N GLU A 63 0.80 6.94 20.06
CA GLU A 63 -0.63 7.17 20.30
C GLU A 63 -1.36 7.12 18.95
N PHE A 64 -2.65 6.78 19.01
CA PHE A 64 -3.52 6.89 17.84
C PHE A 64 -3.94 8.35 17.64
N ILE A 65 -3.38 9.00 16.62
CA ILE A 65 -3.72 10.37 16.29
C ILE A 65 -5.02 10.38 15.51
N SER A 66 -6.09 10.83 16.16
CA SER A 66 -7.40 10.88 15.51
C SER A 66 -7.50 12.04 14.52
N ASP A 67 -6.83 13.16 14.78
CA ASP A 67 -6.97 14.37 13.98
C ASP A 67 -6.41 14.18 12.57
N LEU A 68 -7.07 14.81 11.60
CA LEU A 68 -6.61 14.82 10.22
C LEU A 68 -5.43 15.79 10.09
N LEU A 69 -4.26 15.26 9.76
CA LEU A 69 -3.03 16.04 9.62
C LEU A 69 -2.67 16.21 8.14
N GLU A 70 -2.16 17.38 7.76
CA GLU A 70 -1.61 17.62 6.42
C GLU A 70 -0.11 17.33 6.41
N VAL A 71 0.32 16.47 5.48
CA VAL A 71 1.74 16.22 5.23
C VAL A 71 2.32 17.40 4.48
N LYS A 72 3.22 18.14 5.12
CA LYS A 72 3.76 19.39 4.58
C LYS A 72 4.83 19.14 3.51
N ASN A 73 4.40 18.97 2.27
CA ASN A 73 5.30 18.91 1.11
C ASN A 73 5.26 20.23 0.34
N LYS A 74 6.10 21.19 0.73
CA LYS A 74 6.16 22.49 0.05
C LYS A 74 6.60 22.27 -1.42
N ASN A 75 5.75 22.68 -2.36
CA ASN A 75 5.99 22.70 -3.81
C ASN A 75 6.13 21.33 -4.51
N ILE A 76 5.60 20.25 -3.94
CA ILE A 76 5.63 18.93 -4.59
C ILE A 76 4.19 18.47 -4.86
N CYS A 77 3.84 18.30 -6.13
CA CYS A 77 2.56 17.76 -6.54
C CYS A 77 2.61 16.23 -6.55
N ILE A 78 1.84 15.58 -5.67
CA ILE A 78 1.77 14.11 -5.59
C ILE A 78 0.66 13.57 -6.49
N THR A 79 0.95 12.53 -7.26
CA THR A 79 0.01 11.85 -8.16
C THR A 79 -0.44 10.48 -7.63
N ARG A 80 0.40 9.80 -6.85
CA ARG A 80 0.09 8.48 -6.29
C ARG A 80 0.65 8.33 -4.88
N ILE A 81 -0.04 7.51 -4.09
CA ILE A 81 0.35 7.14 -2.74
C ILE A 81 0.24 5.62 -2.60
N ALA A 82 1.15 5.00 -1.85
CA ALA A 82 1.12 3.59 -1.50
C ALA A 82 1.57 3.41 -0.05
N CYS A 83 0.91 2.51 0.67
CA CYS A 83 1.13 2.26 2.09
C CYS A 83 1.57 0.81 2.31
N GLY A 84 2.65 0.59 3.06
CA GLY A 84 2.94 -0.71 3.68
C GLY A 84 2.44 -0.75 5.12
N TYR A 85 2.95 -1.67 5.94
CA TYR A 85 2.54 -1.80 7.35
C TYR A 85 2.79 -0.52 8.16
N THR A 86 3.99 0.04 8.01
CA THR A 86 4.45 1.18 8.81
C THR A 86 5.14 2.24 7.97
N HIS A 87 5.05 2.19 6.64
CA HIS A 87 5.73 3.13 5.75
C HIS A 87 4.85 3.59 4.59
N VAL A 88 5.22 4.71 3.97
CA VAL A 88 4.50 5.31 2.85
C VAL A 88 5.47 5.63 1.73
N LEU A 89 5.01 5.40 0.50
CA LEU A 89 5.61 5.88 -0.73
C LEU A 89 4.66 6.90 -1.36
N ALA A 90 5.21 7.99 -1.89
CA ALA A 90 4.46 8.95 -2.68
C ALA A 90 5.21 9.28 -3.97
N LEU A 91 4.48 9.26 -5.09
CA LEU A 91 5.01 9.58 -6.41
C LEU A 91 4.60 10.99 -6.80
N SER A 92 5.56 11.82 -7.18
CA SER A 92 5.31 13.16 -7.68
C SER A 92 4.97 13.20 -9.17
N THR A 93 4.40 14.31 -9.65
CA THR A 93 4.18 14.59 -11.08
C THR A 93 5.47 14.58 -11.89
N GLU A 94 6.61 14.82 -11.25
CA GLU A 94 7.93 14.85 -11.89
C GLU A 94 8.55 13.45 -12.01
N GLY A 95 7.94 12.43 -11.41
CA GLY A 95 8.46 11.07 -11.37
C GLY A 95 9.44 10.80 -10.23
N ASN A 96 9.56 11.72 -9.26
CA ASN A 96 10.34 11.53 -8.03
C ASN A 96 9.53 10.78 -6.98
N ILE A 97 10.19 9.89 -6.23
CA ILE A 97 9.61 9.14 -5.11
C ILE A 97 10.01 9.75 -3.79
N PHE A 98 9.01 9.93 -2.92
CA PHE A 98 9.15 10.36 -1.55
C PHE A 98 8.76 9.24 -0.62
N VAL A 99 9.48 9.09 0.48
CA VAL A 99 9.26 8.02 1.46
C VAL A 99 9.31 8.55 2.89
N TRP A 100 8.55 7.92 3.76
CA TRP A 100 8.59 8.15 5.22
C TRP A 100 7.98 6.98 5.97
N GLY A 101 8.16 6.98 7.30
CA GLY A 101 7.70 5.95 8.23
C GLY A 101 8.81 5.01 8.67
N GLY A 102 8.40 3.79 9.00
CA GLY A 102 9.24 2.72 9.53
C GLY A 102 10.17 2.13 8.48
N ASN A 103 11.41 1.84 8.88
CA ASN A 103 12.46 1.41 7.96
C ASN A 103 13.30 0.21 8.46
N SER A 104 12.79 -0.54 9.44
CA SER A 104 13.52 -1.64 10.07
C SER A 104 14.00 -2.74 9.12
N CYS A 105 13.35 -2.92 7.96
CA CYS A 105 13.72 -3.87 6.91
C CYS A 105 14.38 -3.20 5.69
N GLY A 106 14.62 -1.89 5.71
CA GLY A 106 15.10 -1.12 4.55
C GLY A 106 14.01 -0.74 3.55
N GLN A 107 12.73 -0.81 3.94
CA GLN A 107 11.56 -0.55 3.08
C GLN A 107 11.45 0.90 2.59
N LEU A 108 12.28 1.82 3.09
CA LEU A 108 12.39 3.18 2.56
C LEU A 108 13.47 3.31 1.48
N GLY A 109 14.32 2.30 1.23
CA GLY A 109 15.24 2.32 0.08
C GLY A 109 16.34 3.38 0.14
N CYS A 110 16.63 3.90 1.34
CA CYS A 110 17.54 5.03 1.57
C CYS A 110 18.96 4.60 2.02
N ASN A 111 19.37 3.35 1.74
CA ASN A 111 20.64 2.77 2.19
C ASN A 111 20.86 2.90 3.72
N SER A 112 19.77 2.80 4.46
CA SER A 112 19.71 2.91 5.93
C SER A 112 18.54 2.09 6.43
N ARG A 113 18.52 1.82 7.75
CA ARG A 113 17.41 1.18 8.47
C ARG A 113 16.75 2.09 9.50
N ASN A 114 17.13 3.36 9.52
CA ASN A 114 16.54 4.34 10.42
C ASN A 114 15.20 4.82 9.84
N ASP A 115 14.22 4.98 10.72
CA ASP A 115 12.93 5.56 10.39
C ASP A 115 13.10 7.00 9.88
N ILE A 116 12.21 7.42 8.98
CA ILE A 116 12.18 8.78 8.45
C ILE A 116 10.82 9.37 8.81
N HIS A 117 10.78 10.42 9.62
CA HIS A 117 9.52 10.97 10.14
C HIS A 117 8.87 12.05 9.27
N ASP A 118 9.57 12.47 8.22
CA ASP A 118 9.14 13.47 7.25
C ASP A 118 9.36 12.97 5.83
N PRO A 119 8.53 13.33 4.85
CA PRO A 119 8.72 12.90 3.47
C PRO A 119 10.11 13.27 2.95
N GLN A 120 10.89 12.25 2.61
CA GLN A 120 12.22 12.41 2.05
C GLN A 120 12.24 11.89 0.61
N MET A 121 12.77 12.70 -0.30
CA MET A 121 13.01 12.25 -1.67
C MET A 121 14.18 11.25 -1.69
N ILE A 122 14.01 10.14 -2.40
CA ILE A 122 15.05 9.13 -2.58
C ILE A 122 15.34 8.89 -4.05
N MET A 123 16.57 8.48 -4.33
CA MET A 123 16.99 8.03 -5.66
C MET A 123 16.89 6.52 -5.72
N ILE A 124 15.96 6.00 -6.52
CA ILE A 124 15.75 4.55 -6.69
C ILE A 124 16.74 3.95 -7.69
N THR A 125 17.09 4.71 -8.71
CA THR A 125 17.82 4.22 -9.88
C THR A 125 19.28 4.67 -9.87
N PRO A 126 20.23 3.86 -10.37
CA PRO A 126 21.65 4.26 -10.47
C PRO A 126 21.89 5.50 -11.35
N LYS A 127 20.94 5.79 -12.26
CA LYS A 127 20.91 6.96 -13.13
C LYS A 127 19.60 7.71 -12.90
N PRO A 128 19.54 9.04 -13.04
CA PRO A 128 18.29 9.78 -12.90
C PRO A 128 17.27 9.31 -13.95
N MET A 129 16.16 8.74 -13.49
CA MET A 129 15.06 8.23 -14.31
C MET A 129 13.74 8.56 -13.64
N LYS A 130 12.70 8.77 -14.46
CA LYS A 130 11.35 9.01 -13.93
C LYS A 130 10.68 7.70 -13.54
N MET A 131 10.03 7.71 -12.38
CA MET A 131 9.16 6.61 -11.94
C MET A 131 7.74 6.84 -12.47
N LEU A 132 7.12 5.78 -12.97
CA LEU A 132 5.77 5.80 -13.54
C LEU A 132 4.71 5.35 -12.54
N ASP A 133 5.05 4.40 -11.66
CA ASP A 133 4.13 3.87 -10.66
C ASP A 133 4.87 3.34 -9.44
N ILE A 134 4.14 3.22 -8.33
CA ILE A 134 4.63 2.76 -7.04
C ILE A 134 3.66 1.77 -6.40
N ALA A 135 4.18 0.84 -5.61
CA ALA A 135 3.38 0.01 -4.74
C ALA A 135 4.15 -0.35 -3.46
N ALA A 136 3.41 -0.64 -2.40
CA ALA A 136 3.95 -1.01 -1.10
C ALA A 136 3.08 -2.10 -0.50
N MET A 137 3.69 -3.06 0.18
CA MET A 137 3.00 -4.18 0.81
C MET A 137 3.84 -4.67 1.99
N LYS A 138 3.24 -4.85 3.17
CA LYS A 138 3.96 -5.24 4.39
C LYS A 138 5.19 -4.33 4.63
N ASN A 139 6.39 -4.92 4.68
CA ASN A 139 7.67 -4.22 4.81
C ASN A 139 8.43 -4.17 3.48
N MET A 140 7.73 -4.10 2.35
CA MET A 140 8.30 -4.11 1.01
C MET A 140 7.74 -2.96 0.18
N SER A 141 8.59 -2.48 -0.70
CA SER A 141 8.32 -1.37 -1.60
C SER A 141 8.76 -1.72 -3.02
N CYS A 142 8.03 -1.21 -3.99
CA CYS A 142 8.36 -1.38 -5.39
C CYS A 142 7.97 -0.16 -6.23
N ALA A 143 8.69 0.03 -7.34
CA ALA A 143 8.44 1.08 -8.31
C ALA A 143 8.79 0.61 -9.72
N ILE A 144 8.14 1.20 -10.72
CA ILE A 144 8.46 0.94 -12.13
C ILE A 144 8.95 2.22 -12.81
N SER A 145 10.07 2.13 -13.52
CA SER A 145 10.67 3.26 -14.23
C SER A 145 10.03 3.51 -15.59
N GLU A 146 10.38 4.64 -16.22
CA GLU A 146 10.02 4.94 -17.61
C GLU A 146 10.58 3.94 -18.62
N GLU A 147 11.68 3.27 -18.29
CA GLU A 147 12.29 2.17 -19.06
C GLU A 147 11.61 0.81 -18.81
N LYS A 148 10.51 0.78 -18.05
CA LYS A 148 9.79 -0.45 -17.67
C LYS A 148 10.60 -1.42 -16.81
N LEU A 149 11.66 -0.94 -16.17
CA LEU A 149 12.39 -1.71 -15.17
C LEU A 149 11.67 -1.61 -13.83
N ILE A 150 11.48 -2.75 -13.18
CA ILE A 150 10.88 -2.83 -11.85
C ILE A 150 11.98 -2.84 -10.81
N TYR A 151 11.86 -1.98 -9.80
CA TYR A 151 12.76 -1.88 -8.67
C TYR A 151 12.06 -2.33 -7.41
N VAL A 152 12.77 -3.08 -6.55
CA VAL A 152 12.27 -3.52 -5.25
C VAL A 152 13.26 -3.34 -4.12
N TRP A 153 12.71 -3.09 -2.93
CA TRP A 153 13.46 -2.95 -1.70
C TRP A 153 12.59 -3.25 -0.47
N GLY A 154 13.22 -3.32 0.70
CA GLY A 154 12.64 -3.81 1.93
C GLY A 154 12.78 -5.33 2.09
N SER A 155 11.81 -5.96 2.75
CA SER A 155 11.78 -7.40 3.00
C SER A 155 11.34 -8.19 1.76
N CYS A 156 12.26 -8.40 0.80
CA CYS A 156 12.02 -9.10 -0.46
C CYS A 156 12.84 -10.38 -0.52
N PHE A 157 12.29 -11.47 -1.09
CA PHE A 157 13.03 -12.73 -1.33
C PHE A 157 13.77 -13.27 -0.10
N ASP A 158 13.14 -13.20 1.08
CA ASP A 158 13.72 -13.56 2.37
C ASP A 158 14.99 -12.76 2.75
N GLN A 159 15.20 -11.61 2.12
CA GLN A 159 16.30 -10.69 2.36
C GLN A 159 15.79 -9.29 2.71
N GLN A 160 16.64 -8.51 3.38
CA GLN A 160 16.38 -7.10 3.71
C GLN A 160 17.22 -6.20 2.81
N ILE A 161 16.59 -5.73 1.73
CA ILE A 161 17.22 -4.93 0.68
C ILE A 161 17.07 -3.45 1.03
N GLN A 162 18.17 -2.77 1.35
CA GLN A 162 18.16 -1.36 1.75
C GLN A 162 18.32 -0.38 0.58
N THR A 163 18.82 -0.88 -0.54
CA THR A 163 19.04 -0.12 -1.78
C THR A 163 18.24 -0.78 -2.88
N PRO A 164 17.37 -0.06 -3.60
CA PRO A 164 16.52 -0.65 -4.63
C PRO A 164 17.29 -1.45 -5.67
N VAL A 165 16.80 -2.66 -5.95
CA VAL A 165 17.37 -3.56 -6.96
C VAL A 165 16.40 -3.72 -8.11
N ALA A 166 16.93 -3.69 -9.34
CA ALA A 166 16.15 -3.99 -10.53
C ALA A 166 15.86 -5.49 -10.59
N CYS A 167 14.67 -5.85 -11.06
CA CYS A 167 14.24 -7.24 -11.23
C CYS A 167 13.67 -7.48 -12.62
N GLU A 168 13.78 -8.72 -13.11
CA GLU A 168 13.42 -9.12 -14.48
C GLU A 168 11.91 -9.31 -14.70
N TYR A 169 11.08 -8.93 -13.72
CA TYR A 169 9.63 -9.05 -13.85
C TYR A 169 9.07 -7.99 -14.78
N THR A 170 8.04 -8.38 -15.54
CA THR A 170 7.43 -7.52 -16.58
C THR A 170 6.37 -6.57 -16.04
N THR A 171 5.72 -6.88 -14.90
CA THR A 171 4.72 -6.00 -14.27
C THR A 171 4.74 -6.06 -12.73
N LEU A 172 4.28 -4.97 -12.09
CA LEU A 172 4.14 -4.92 -10.62
C LEU A 172 3.15 -5.96 -10.09
N PHE A 173 2.09 -6.26 -10.86
CA PHE A 173 1.08 -7.24 -10.50
C PHE A 173 1.65 -8.66 -10.43
N ASP A 174 2.43 -9.07 -11.43
CA ASP A 174 3.10 -10.38 -11.45
C ASP A 174 4.04 -10.52 -10.26
N MET A 175 4.72 -9.43 -9.91
CA MET A 175 5.63 -9.38 -8.79
C MET A 175 4.91 -9.54 -7.44
N CYS A 176 3.86 -8.74 -7.21
CA CYS A 176 3.07 -8.81 -5.99
C CYS A 176 2.41 -10.19 -5.82
N ASN A 177 1.94 -10.81 -6.91
CA ASN A 177 1.42 -12.17 -6.89
C ASN A 177 2.52 -13.20 -6.58
N ALA A 178 3.70 -13.10 -7.20
CA ALA A 178 4.81 -14.00 -6.94
C ALA A 178 5.30 -13.95 -5.49
N MET A 179 5.27 -12.76 -4.87
CA MET A 179 5.74 -12.54 -3.50
C MET A 179 4.66 -12.76 -2.43
N SER A 180 3.37 -12.75 -2.82
CA SER A 180 2.26 -13.12 -1.93
C SER A 180 1.90 -14.60 -2.03
N ALA A 181 2.27 -15.27 -3.13
CA ALA A 181 2.20 -16.70 -3.26
C ALA A 181 3.08 -17.36 -2.19
N ARG A 182 2.53 -18.34 -1.47
CA ARG A 182 3.34 -19.29 -0.71
C ARG A 182 4.33 -19.94 -1.67
N SER A 183 5.55 -20.25 -1.21
CA SER A 183 6.56 -20.97 -2.01
C SER A 183 5.86 -22.05 -2.82
N PRO A 184 6.05 -22.11 -4.15
CA PRO A 184 5.30 -23.05 -4.97
C PRO A 184 5.57 -24.43 -4.40
N THR A 185 4.53 -25.06 -3.84
CA THR A 185 4.62 -26.49 -3.56
C THR A 185 4.80 -27.11 -4.93
N THR A 186 5.94 -27.75 -5.18
CA THR A 186 6.25 -28.36 -6.47
C THR A 186 5.15 -29.36 -6.79
N VAL A 187 4.13 -28.95 -7.54
CA VAL A 187 3.06 -29.87 -7.87
C VAL A 187 3.54 -30.72 -9.03
N LYS A 188 3.76 -32.01 -8.73
CA LYS A 188 3.96 -33.01 -9.77
C LYS A 188 2.67 -33.10 -10.59
N ASN A 189 2.82 -33.05 -11.91
CA ASN A 189 1.81 -33.21 -12.97
C ASN A 189 0.37 -33.46 -12.50
N PHE A 190 -0.47 -32.44 -12.65
CA PHE A 190 -1.92 -32.57 -12.54
C PHE A 190 -2.48 -33.27 -13.79
N GLU A 191 -3.18 -34.41 -13.60
CA GLU A 191 -4.01 -34.98 -14.66
C GLU A 191 -5.27 -34.12 -14.88
N GLN A 192 -5.81 -34.13 -16.10
CA GLN A 192 -6.86 -33.20 -16.58
C GLN A 192 -8.14 -33.15 -15.72
N ASN A 193 -8.44 -34.19 -14.94
CA ASN A 193 -9.63 -34.24 -14.10
C ASN A 193 -9.53 -33.39 -12.82
N GLU A 194 -8.36 -33.21 -12.22
CA GLU A 194 -8.22 -32.42 -10.97
C GLU A 194 -8.39 -30.91 -11.18
N LYS A 195 -8.13 -30.42 -12.40
CA LYS A 195 -8.34 -29.01 -12.76
C LYS A 195 -9.82 -28.62 -12.68
N SER A 196 -10.73 -29.55 -13.01
CA SER A 196 -12.18 -29.32 -12.93
C SER A 196 -12.69 -29.32 -11.49
N THR A 197 -12.10 -30.15 -10.63
CA THR A 197 -12.41 -30.23 -9.20
C THR A 197 -12.00 -28.96 -8.47
N ILE A 198 -10.79 -28.45 -8.74
CA ILE A 198 -10.28 -27.20 -8.14
C ILE A 198 -11.15 -25.99 -8.52
N LEU A 199 -11.61 -25.92 -9.78
CA LEU A 199 -12.50 -24.84 -10.22
C LEU A 199 -13.87 -24.90 -9.51
N ASN A 200 -14.39 -26.10 -9.28
CA ASN A 200 -15.62 -26.30 -8.52
C ASN A 200 -15.44 -25.99 -7.03
N ASP A 201 -14.30 -26.33 -6.44
CA ASP A 201 -14.01 -26.04 -5.02
C ASP A 201 -13.82 -24.53 -4.79
N ILE A 202 -13.20 -23.83 -5.74
CA ILE A 202 -13.14 -22.36 -5.74
C ILE A 202 -14.56 -21.79 -5.85
N ALA A 203 -15.36 -22.24 -6.81
CA ALA A 203 -16.75 -21.78 -6.96
C ALA A 203 -17.63 -22.06 -5.73
N ASN A 204 -17.41 -23.17 -5.03
CA ASN A 204 -18.13 -23.52 -3.81
C ASN A 204 -17.67 -22.68 -2.60
N SER A 205 -16.38 -22.37 -2.51
CA SER A 205 -15.83 -21.54 -1.41
C SER A 205 -16.36 -20.10 -1.40
N PHE A 206 -16.80 -19.60 -2.56
CA PHE A 206 -17.37 -18.25 -2.71
C PHE A 206 -18.92 -18.21 -2.65
N ASN A 207 -19.60 -19.36 -2.53
CA ASN A 207 -21.06 -19.46 -2.58
C ASN A 207 -21.69 -20.04 -1.29
N ASP A 208 -21.00 -19.95 -0.15
CA ASP A 208 -21.51 -20.46 1.13
C ASP A 208 -22.77 -19.68 1.60
N PRO A 209 -23.95 -20.32 1.71
CA PRO A 209 -25.19 -19.66 2.13
C PRO A 209 -25.24 -19.30 3.61
N VAL A 210 -24.29 -19.78 4.43
CA VAL A 210 -24.27 -19.55 5.88
C VAL A 210 -23.41 -18.32 6.25
N SER A 211 -22.45 -17.96 5.40
CA SER A 211 -21.71 -16.71 5.50
C SER A 211 -22.33 -15.68 4.54
N PHE A 212 -23.28 -14.89 5.05
CA PHE A 212 -23.83 -13.72 4.37
C PHE A 212 -22.71 -12.68 4.07
N VAL A 213 -21.92 -12.90 3.02
CA VAL A 213 -21.00 -11.93 2.47
C VAL A 213 -21.07 -11.99 0.94
N LEU A 214 -21.83 -11.03 0.39
CA LEU A 214 -21.67 -10.44 -0.93
C LEU A 214 -22.23 -11.19 -2.17
N CYS A 215 -23.37 -10.68 -2.66
CA CYS A 215 -23.74 -10.75 -4.07
C CYS A 215 -23.15 -9.51 -4.76
N ILE A 216 -22.20 -9.67 -5.69
CA ILE A 216 -21.54 -8.56 -6.40
C ILE A 216 -22.24 -8.31 -7.73
N SER A 217 -22.79 -7.10 -7.92
CA SER A 217 -23.09 -6.54 -9.23
C SER A 217 -21.89 -5.71 -9.71
N LEU A 218 -21.24 -6.18 -10.77
CA LEU A 218 -20.04 -5.62 -11.40
C LEU A 218 -20.27 -4.22 -12.00
N VAL A 219 -19.75 -3.17 -11.38
CA VAL A 219 -19.30 -1.96 -12.08
C VAL A 219 -18.11 -1.35 -11.32
N SER A 220 -16.89 -1.54 -11.84
CA SER A 220 -15.59 -0.94 -11.45
C SER A 220 -14.92 -1.41 -10.12
N PHE A 221 -13.73 -2.00 -10.26
CA PHE A 221 -12.87 -2.47 -9.16
C PHE A 221 -11.88 -1.38 -8.70
N PHE A 222 -11.73 -1.24 -7.38
CA PHE A 222 -10.45 -0.94 -6.73
C PHE A 222 -10.21 -2.04 -5.69
N LEU A 223 -9.24 -2.93 -5.94
CA LEU A 223 -8.75 -3.90 -4.96
C LEU A 223 -7.76 -3.16 -4.06
N ILE A 224 -8.17 -2.86 -2.84
CA ILE A 224 -7.26 -2.47 -1.76
C ILE A 224 -7.32 -3.59 -0.73
N ASP A 225 -6.11 -4.02 -0.34
CA ASP A 225 -5.75 -5.12 0.55
C ASP A 225 -6.75 -5.38 1.69
N PHE A 226 -6.96 -6.66 2.01
CA PHE A 226 -7.96 -7.20 2.92
C PHE A 226 -7.93 -6.51 4.29
N ARG A 227 -8.75 -5.45 4.51
CA ARG A 227 -9.19 -4.95 5.84
C ARG A 227 -10.19 -3.78 5.85
N MET A 228 -10.72 -3.32 4.70
CA MET A 228 -11.76 -2.27 4.70
C MET A 228 -12.97 -2.62 3.83
N LEU A 229 -14.16 -2.42 4.40
CA LEU A 229 -15.43 -2.37 3.69
C LEU A 229 -15.68 -0.91 3.25
N PHE A 230 -15.65 -0.63 1.95
CA PHE A 230 -16.05 0.68 1.41
C PHE A 230 -17.57 0.72 1.18
N LEU A 231 -18.27 1.53 1.97
CA LEU A 231 -19.66 1.90 1.69
C LEU A 231 -19.67 3.31 1.12
N THR A 232 -19.83 3.43 -0.20
CA THR A 232 -20.15 4.70 -0.84
C THR A 232 -21.67 4.79 -1.00
N CYS A 233 -22.34 5.60 -0.19
CA CYS A 233 -23.71 6.01 -0.48
C CYS A 233 -23.70 7.22 -1.43
N ASN A 234 -24.50 7.16 -2.50
CA ASN A 234 -24.77 8.29 -3.39
C ASN A 234 -25.52 9.40 -2.67
#